data_AF-A0A0R3WVW2-F1
#
_entry.id   AF-A0A0R3WVW2-F1
#
_cell.length_a   1.000
_cell.length_b   1.000
_cell.length_c   1.000
_cell.angle_alpha   90.00
_cell.angle_beta   90.00
_cell.angle_gamma   90.00
#
_symmetry.space_group_name_H-M   'P 1'
#
loop_
_entity.id
_entity.type
_entity.pdbx_description
1 polymer ?
#
loop_
_entity_poly.entity_id
_entity_poly.type
_entity_poly.pdbx_seq_one_letter_code
_entity_poly.pdbx_strand_id
1 'polypeptide(L)' 'MRKLWLNVVPGRHIIEDRLINFPQAMKNFLCGYYKCSLEQALELGTLIFMWRSEGSSESQ' A
#
# COMPACT_ATOMS: atom_id res chain seq x y z
N MET A 1 -5.12 11.29 -6.97
CA MET A 1 -4.23 10.32 -7.65
C MET A 1 -2.92 11.00 -8.00
N ARG A 2 -1.79 10.33 -7.74
CA ARG A 2 -0.45 10.81 -8.14
C ARG A 2 -0.21 10.45 -9.61
N LYS A 3 0.19 11.45 -10.40
CA LYS A 3 0.47 11.29 -11.83
C LYS A 3 1.94 11.01 -12.14
N LEU A 4 2.85 11.62 -11.36
CA LEU A 4 4.30 11.47 -11.53
C LEU A 4 4.91 10.87 -10.25
N TRP A 5 5.73 9.83 -10.41
CA TRP A 5 6.45 9.15 -9.32
C TRP A 5 7.91 9.58 -9.33
N LEU A 6 8.16 10.86 -9.02
CA LEU A 6 9.50 11.43 -8.97
C LEU A 6 9.85 11.75 -7.51
N ASN A 7 11.02 11.30 -7.06
CA ASN A 7 11.55 11.59 -5.72
C ASN A 7 10.60 11.23 -4.56
N VAL A 8 9.73 10.23 -4.76
CA VAL A 8 8.81 9.76 -3.72
C VAL A 8 9.58 8.86 -2.76
N VAL A 9 9.67 9.29 -1.50
CA VAL A 9 10.34 8.54 -0.43
C VAL A 9 9.30 8.23 0.65
N PRO A 10 8.95 6.94 0.87
CA PRO A 10 8.03 6.54 1.93
C PRO A 10 8.50 7.05 3.30
N GLY A 11 7.57 7.49 4.14
CA GLY A 11 7.84 7.99 5.48
C GLY A 11 8.22 9.48 5.55
N ARG A 12 8.58 10.12 4.43
CA ARG A 12 8.86 11.57 4.41
C ARG A 12 7.59 12.39 4.60
N HIS A 13 6.48 11.95 4.01
CA HIS A 13 5.19 12.65 4.05
C HIS A 13 4.07 11.66 4.38
N ILE A 14 3.90 11.36 5.68
CA ILE A 14 2.99 10.33 6.20
C ILE A 14 1.55 10.48 5.68
N ILE A 15 1.04 11.72 5.59
CA ILE A 15 -0.31 12.00 5.10
C ILE A 15 -0.45 11.60 3.63
N GLU A 16 0.53 11.94 2.78
CA GLU A 16 0.52 11.58 1.37
C GLU A 16 0.67 10.07 1.17
N ASP A 17 1.48 9.44 2.02
CA ASP A 17 1.67 8.00 1.99
C ASP A 17 0.36 7.27 2.27
N ARG A 18 -0.38 7.68 3.31
CA ARG A 18 -1.65 7.06 3.70
C ARG A 18 -2.78 7.33 2.71
N LEU A 19 -2.87 8.56 2.19
CA LEU A 19 -4.02 8.98 1.37
C LEU A 19 -3.83 8.71 -0.14
N ILE A 20 -2.59 8.69 -0.64
CA ILE A 20 -2.32 8.66 -2.08
C ILE A 20 -1.40 7.50 -2.43
N ASN A 21 -0.20 7.42 -1.84
CA ASN A 21 0.83 6.50 -2.33
C ASN A 21 0.48 5.05 -2.05
N PHE A 22 0.13 4.73 -0.81
CA PHE A 22 -0.22 3.37 -0.41
C PHE A 22 -1.47 2.85 -1.13
N PRO A 23 -2.61 3.58 -1.18
CA PRO A 23 -3.79 3.11 -1.91
C PRO A 23 -3.53 2.88 -3.40
N GLN A 24 -2.75 3.75 -4.05
CA GLN A 24 -2.41 3.62 -5.46
C GLN A 24 -1.45 2.46 -5.73
N ALA A 25 -0.41 2.29 -4.91
CA ALA A 25 0.55 1.19 -5.02
C ALA A 25 -0.11 -0.17 -4.72
N MET A 26 -0.94 -0.24 -3.68
CA MET A 26 -1.71 -1.43 -3.31
C MET A 26 -2.61 -1.89 -4.45
N LYS A 27 -3.34 -0.98 -5.09
CA LYS A 27 -4.17 -1.31 -6.26
C LYS A 27 -3.32 -1.93 -7.38
N ASN A 28 -2.19 -1.32 -7.70
CA ASN A 28 -1.29 -1.83 -8.74
C ASN A 28 -0.74 -3.22 -8.40
N PHE A 29 -0.44 -3.46 -7.12
CA PHE A 29 0.00 -4.74 -6.61
C PHE A 29 -1.07 -5.82 -6.77
N LEU A 30 -2.31 -5.55 -6.36
CA LEU A 30 -3.42 -6.48 -6.51
C LEU A 30 -3.79 -6.75 -7.97
N CYS A 31 -3.58 -5.78 -8.88
CA CYS A 31 -3.74 -5.98 -10.33
C CYS A 31 -2.60 -6.80 -10.96
N GLY A 32 -1.54 -7.15 -10.22
CA GLY A 32 -0.45 -7.98 -10.71
C GLY A 32 0.53 -7.24 -11.63
N TYR A 33 0.64 -5.91 -11.54
CA TYR A 33 1.57 -5.15 -12.37
C TYR A 33 3.05 -5.30 -11.98
N TYR A 34 3.33 -5.85 -10.78
CA TYR A 34 4.69 -6.05 -10.30
C TYR A 34 5.10 -7.51 -10.42
N LYS A 35 6.35 -7.74 -10.84
CA LYS A 35 7.00 -9.04 -10.69
C LYS A 35 7.36 -9.22 -9.22
N CYS A 36 6.76 -10.21 -8.57
CA CYS A 36 7.06 -10.58 -7.18
C CYS A 36 7.24 -12.10 -7.06
N SER A 37 7.98 -12.54 -6.05
CA SER A 37 7.99 -13.95 -5.64
C SER A 37 6.73 -14.26 -4.81
N LEU A 38 6.43 -15.55 -4.64
CA LEU A 38 5.34 -15.98 -3.75
C LEU A 38 5.51 -15.47 -2.32
N GLU A 39 6.75 -15.50 -1.82
CA GLU A 39 7.08 -15.04 -0.46
C GLU A 39 6.81 -13.55 -0.29
N GLN A 40 7.25 -12.72 -1.24
CA GLN A 40 6.95 -11.28 -1.23
C GLN A 40 5.46 -11.00 -1.35
N ALA A 41 4.75 -11.79 -2.16
CA ALA A 41 3.31 -11.64 -2.33
C ALA A 41 2.55 -11.97 -1.03
N LEU A 42 2.97 -13.02 -0.32
CA LEU A 42 2.42 -13.39 0.98
C LEU A 42 2.70 -12.31 2.02
N GLU A 43 3.94 -11.85 2.14
CA GLU A 43 4.32 -10.81 3.10
C GLU A 43 3.52 -9.51 2.89
N LEU A 44 3.51 -9.00 1.65
CA LEU A 44 2.75 -7.79 1.30
C LEU A 44 1.24 -8.00 1.48
N GLY A 45 0.73 -9.19 1.14
CA GLY A 45 -0.67 -9.55 1.34
C GLY A 45 -1.07 -9.54 2.81
N THR A 46 -0.23 -10.07 3.70
CA THR A 46 -0.44 -10.03 5.15
C THR A 46 -0.45 -8.60 5.67
N LEU A 47 0.48 -7.76 5.23
CA LEU A 47 0.52 -6.34 5.63
C LEU A 47 -0.73 -5.57 5.19
N ILE A 48 -1.20 -5.80 3.96
CA ILE A 48 -2.45 -5.20 3.44
C ILE A 48 -3.65 -5.67 4.26
N PHE A 49 -3.68 -6.96 4.63
CA PHE A 49 -4.75 -7.51 5.46
C PHE A 49 -4.77 -6.88 6.86
N MET A 50 -3.61 -6.79 7.52
CA MET A 50 -3.50 -6.16 8.84
C MET A 50 -3.95 -4.70 8.81
N TRP A 51 -3.45 -3.91 7.86
CA TRP A 51 -3.85 -2.51 7.69
C TRP A 51 -5.37 -2.34 7.53
N ARG A 52 -6.01 -3.23 6.78
CA ARG A 52 -7.47 -3.21 6.60
C ARG A 52 -8.22 -3.61 7.87
N SER A 53 -7.69 -4.56 8.64
CA SER A 53 -8.28 -4.98 9.91
C SER A 53 -8.18 -3.90 11.01
N GLU A 54 -7.08 -3.13 11.05
CA GLU A 54 -6.89 -2.01 11.97
C GLU A 54 -7.92 -0.90 11.73
N GLY A 55 -8.21 -0.57 10.46
CA GLY A 55 -9.27 0.39 10.13
C GLY A 55 -10.69 -0.07 10.50
N SER A 56 -10.89 -1.36 10.80
CA SER A 56 -12.18 -1.92 11.21
C SER A 56 -12.39 -1.89 12.73
N SER A 57 -11.31 -1.75 13.51
CA SER A 57 -11.34 -1.77 14.98
C SER A 57 -11.57 -0.39 15.61
N GLU A 58 -11.33 0.69 14.87
CA GLU A 58 -11.66 2.08 15.30
C GLU A 58 -13.16 2.43 15.11
N SER A 59 -14.00 1.48 14.72
CA SER A 59 -15.45 1.67 14.50
C SER A 59 -16.34 0.95 15.53
N GLN A 60 -15.79 0.55 16.68
CA GLN A 60 -16.55 0.01 17.82
C GLN A 60 -16.43 0.92 19.04
#